data_AF-A0A7W5FIP5-F1
#
_entry.id   AF-A0A7W5FIP5-F1
#
_cell.length_a   1.000
_cell.length_b   1.000
_cell.length_c   1.000
_cell.angle_alpha   90.00
_cell.angle_beta   90.00
_cell.angle_gamma   90.00
#
_symmetry.space_group_name_H-M   'P 1'
#
loop_
_entity.id
_entity.type
_entity.pdbx_description
1 polymer ?
#
loop_
_entity_poly.entity_id
_entity_poly.type
_entity_poly.pdbx_seq_one_letter_code
_entity_poly.pdbx_strand_id
1 'polypeptide(L)'
;MSDREADFREFVGARMESLRGLAYLTCGDWQVAEDAVLSALAKLYAKWNRVENPDAYARTAVVRAAIDETRRPWWRREQSRRSSPGVRRRTCRSRPRRSARRRPRST
;
A
#
# COMPACT_ATOMS: atom_id res chain seq x y z
N MET A 1 26.28 11.37 4.55
CA MET A 1 24.91 11.09 4.08
C MET A 1 25.02 10.85 2.59
N SER A 2 24.51 9.74 2.08
CA SER A 2 24.63 9.44 0.64
C SER A 2 23.74 10.40 -0.14
N ASP A 3 24.20 10.93 -1.28
CA ASP A 3 23.42 11.82 -2.16
C ASP A 3 22.02 11.25 -2.45
N ARG A 4 21.96 9.94 -2.65
CA ARG A 4 20.72 9.18 -2.84
C ARG A 4 19.72 9.30 -1.67
N GLU A 5 20.22 9.34 -0.44
CA GLU A 5 19.36 9.51 0.73
C GLU A 5 18.80 10.92 0.82
N ALA A 6 19.57 11.93 0.39
CA ALA A 6 19.12 13.31 0.31
C ALA A 6 18.02 13.47 -0.75
N ASP A 7 18.25 12.96 -1.97
CA ASP A 7 17.27 12.97 -3.07
C ASP A 7 15.96 12.29 -2.67
N PHE A 8 16.07 11.12 -2.00
CA PHE A 8 14.91 10.39 -1.54
C PHE A 8 14.13 11.19 -0.47
N ARG A 9 14.83 11.83 0.47
CA ARG A 9 14.18 12.64 1.53
C ARG A 9 13.47 13.86 0.95
N GLU A 10 14.09 14.56 0.01
CA GLU A 10 13.47 15.69 -0.68
C GLU A 10 12.23 15.23 -1.46
N PHE A 11 12.35 14.13 -2.21
CA PHE A 11 11.24 13.55 -2.94
C PHE A 11 10.07 13.18 -2.01
N VAL A 12 10.35 12.53 -0.88
CA VAL A 12 9.33 12.15 0.12
C VAL A 12 8.72 13.38 0.75
N GLY A 13 9.52 14.35 1.19
CA GLY A 13 9.04 15.58 1.82
C GLY A 13 8.04 16.34 0.93
N ALA A 14 8.31 16.41 -0.37
CA ALA A 14 7.42 17.09 -1.32
C ALA A 14 6.12 16.33 -1.64
N ARG A 15 6.09 15.00 -1.48
CA ARG A 15 5.00 14.14 -2.01
C ARG A 15 4.21 13.39 -0.94
N MET A 16 4.69 13.35 0.29
CA MET A 16 4.08 12.59 1.39
C MET A 16 2.64 13.04 1.65
N GLU A 17 2.38 14.35 1.71
CA GLU A 17 1.05 14.90 1.96
C GLU A 17 0.07 14.59 0.83
N SER A 18 0.50 14.78 -0.42
CA SER A 18 -0.30 14.46 -1.61
C SER A 18 -0.66 12.97 -1.68
N LEU A 19 0.29 12.09 -1.37
CA LEU A 19 0.07 10.64 -1.34
C LEU A 19 -0.86 10.22 -0.21
N ARG A 20 -0.77 10.88 0.94
CA ARG A 20 -1.63 10.64 2.11
C ARG A 20 -3.08 11.05 1.83
N GLY A 21 -3.30 12.21 1.20
CA GLY A 21 -4.62 12.63 0.74
C GLY A 21 -5.22 11.62 -0.26
N LEU A 22 -4.40 11.15 -1.20
CA LEU A 22 -4.83 10.16 -2.19
C LEU A 22 -5.18 8.80 -1.55
N ALA A 23 -4.41 8.35 -0.57
CA ALA A 23 -4.70 7.14 0.19
C ALA A 23 -5.97 7.29 1.05
N TYR A 24 -6.17 8.47 1.64
CA TYR A 24 -7.35 8.78 2.44
C TYR A 24 -8.64 8.70 1.62
N LEU A 25 -8.65 9.20 0.38
CA LEU A 25 -9.80 9.09 -0.52
C LEU A 25 -10.21 7.63 -0.79
N THR A 26 -9.25 6.70 -0.79
CA THR A 26 -9.53 5.27 -0.96
C THR A 26 -9.90 4.55 0.34
N CYS A 27 -9.31 4.93 1.48
CA CYS A 27 -9.45 4.20 2.74
C CYS A 27 -10.52 4.74 3.67
N GLY A 28 -10.80 6.05 3.64
CA GLY A 28 -11.68 6.75 4.58
C GLY A 28 -11.14 6.88 6.02
N ASP A 29 -10.00 6.26 6.32
CA ASP A 29 -9.33 6.27 7.62
C ASP A 29 -7.90 6.82 7.46
N TRP A 30 -7.55 7.79 8.29
CA TRP A 30 -6.26 8.49 8.28
C TRP A 30 -5.08 7.62 8.72
N GLN A 31 -5.29 6.72 9.70
CA GLN A 31 -4.27 5.78 10.17
C GLN A 31 -3.98 4.72 9.11
N VAL A 32 -5.03 4.23 8.43
CA VAL A 32 -4.88 3.27 7.34
C VAL A 32 -4.18 3.91 6.13
N ALA A 33 -4.53 5.16 5.82
CA ALA A 33 -3.89 5.92 4.75
C ALA A 33 -2.38 6.11 5.01
N GLU A 34 -2.01 6.46 6.24
CA GLU A 34 -0.60 6.64 6.61
C GLU A 34 0.20 5.34 6.52
N ASP A 35 -0.34 4.22 7.03
CA ASP A 35 0.34 2.92 6.93
C ASP A 35 0.55 2.48 5.48
N ALA A 36 -0.43 2.72 4.60
CA ALA A 36 -0.31 2.46 3.18
C ALA A 36 0.81 3.29 2.53
N VAL A 37 0.92 4.58 2.87
CA VAL A 37 1.98 5.47 2.38
C VAL A 37 3.35 5.02 2.86
N LEU A 38 3.51 4.73 4.16
CA LEU A 38 4.77 4.26 4.72
C LEU A 38 5.22 2.93 4.10
N SER A 39 4.30 1.99 3.90
CA SER A 39 4.58 0.71 3.23
C SER A 39 5.02 0.89 1.77
N ALA A 40 4.41 1.85 1.06
CA ALA A 40 4.77 2.17 -0.31
C ALA A 40 6.16 2.82 -0.41
N LEU A 41 6.46 3.78 0.47
CA LEU A 41 7.75 4.46 0.53
C LEU A 41 8.90 3.52 0.89
N ALA A 42 8.68 2.58 1.83
CA ALA A 42 9.66 1.55 2.16
C ALA A 42 10.03 0.68 0.93
N LYS A 43 9.02 0.32 0.11
CA LYS A 43 9.23 -0.44 -1.12
C LYS A 43 9.91 0.39 -2.21
N LEU A 44 9.62 1.70 -2.26
CA LEU A 44 10.25 2.62 -3.20
C LEU A 44 11.74 2.79 -2.88
N TYR A 45 12.09 2.99 -1.61
CA TYR A 45 13.49 3.15 -1.18
C TYR A 45 14.37 1.98 -1.62
N ALA A 46 13.88 0.75 -1.45
CA ALA A 46 14.56 -0.48 -1.87
C ALA A 46 14.81 -0.55 -3.39
N LYS A 47 13.95 0.08 -4.20
CA LYS A 47 14.03 0.09 -5.67
C LYS A 47 14.50 1.40 -6.26
N TRP A 48 14.81 2.40 -5.45
CA TRP A 48 15.09 3.77 -5.90
C TRP A 48 16.11 3.83 -7.04
N ASN A 49 17.18 3.03 -6.97
CA ASN A 49 18.22 3.00 -8.02
C ASN A 49 17.80 2.34 -9.35
N ARG A 50 16.60 1.77 -9.42
CA ARG A 50 16.08 1.04 -10.59
C ARG A 50 14.78 1.64 -11.13
N VAL A 51 14.27 2.69 -10.51
CA VAL A 51 12.98 3.28 -10.85
C VAL A 51 13.24 4.58 -11.57
N GLU A 52 12.92 4.61 -12.85
CA GLU A 52 13.03 5.81 -13.69
C GLU A 52 11.98 6.88 -13.30
N ASN A 53 10.79 6.45 -12.88
CA ASN A 53 9.71 7.35 -12.47
C ASN A 53 9.21 7.04 -11.04
N PRO A 54 9.85 7.63 -10.01
CA PRO A 54 9.53 7.35 -8.61
C PRO A 54 8.13 7.83 -8.22
N ASP A 55 7.61 8.88 -8.86
CA ASP A 55 6.29 9.44 -8.61
C ASP A 55 5.17 8.50 -9.05
N ALA A 56 5.25 7.99 -10.29
CA ALA A 56 4.29 7.01 -10.81
C ALA A 56 4.32 5.70 -9.99
N TYR A 57 5.51 5.27 -9.56
CA TYR A 57 5.66 4.10 -8.71
C TYR A 57 5.02 4.32 -7.33
N ALA A 58 5.28 5.46 -6.69
CA ALA A 58 4.73 5.80 -5.37
C ALA A 58 3.21 5.83 -5.41
N ARG A 59 2.60 6.56 -6.35
CA ARG A 59 1.14 6.63 -6.51
C ARG A 59 0.53 5.25 -6.70
N THR A 60 1.09 4.45 -7.60
CA THR A 60 0.60 3.09 -7.88
C THR A 60 0.73 2.18 -6.64
N ALA A 61 1.84 2.27 -5.91
CA ALA A 61 2.09 1.47 -4.72
C ALA A 61 1.14 1.84 -3.58
N VAL A 62 0.89 3.14 -3.36
CA VAL A 62 -0.02 3.66 -2.35
C VAL A 62 -1.46 3.22 -2.62
N VAL A 63 -1.95 3.42 -3.85
CA VAL A 63 -3.32 3.00 -4.24
C VAL A 63 -3.51 1.50 -4.04
N ARG A 64 -2.53 0.69 -4.45
CA ARG A 64 -2.60 -0.77 -4.28
C ARG A 64 -2.63 -1.16 -2.80
N ALA A 65 -1.80 -0.53 -1.96
CA ALA A 65 -1.77 -0.79 -0.52
C ALA A 65 -3.09 -0.37 0.16
N ALA A 66 -3.62 0.79 -0.20
CA ALA A 66 -4.89 1.30 0.28
C ALA A 66 -6.09 0.41 -0.11
N ILE A 67 -6.13 -0.04 -1.37
CA ILE A 67 -7.15 -0.98 -1.85
C ILE A 67 -7.01 -2.34 -1.17
N ASP A 68 -5.80 -2.84 -0.96
CA ASP A 68 -5.57 -4.11 -0.28
C ASP A 68 -6.08 -4.04 1.18
N GLU A 69 -5.90 -2.91 1.87
CA GLU A 69 -6.39 -2.74 3.24
C GLU A 69 -7.91 -2.59 3.32
N THR A 70 -8.53 -1.87 2.38
CA THR A 70 -10.01 -1.80 2.27
C THR A 70 -10.67 -3.07 1.75
N ARG A 71 -9.92 -3.95 1.08
CA ARG A 71 -10.37 -5.30 0.68
C ARG A 71 -10.12 -6.37 1.74
N ARG A 72 -9.43 -6.10 2.85
CA ARG A 72 -9.33 -7.06 3.96
C ARG A 72 -10.61 -7.25 4.81
N PRO A 73 -11.57 -6.31 4.93
CA PRO A 73 -12.72 -6.44 5.84
C PRO A 73 -13.70 -7.57 5.52
N TRP A 74 -13.84 -8.01 4.25
CA TRP A 74 -14.78 -9.11 3.92
C TRP A 74 -14.25 -10.51 4.26
N TRP A 75 -12.94 -10.66 4.52
CA TRP A 75 -12.33 -11.90 5.02
C TRP A 75 -11.95 -11.83 6.50
N ARG A 76 -11.91 -10.63 7.08
CA ARG A 76 -11.59 -10.36 8.49
C ARG A 76 -12.80 -9.75 9.21
N ARG A 77 -13.93 -10.45 9.22
CA ARG A 77 -14.96 -10.23 10.26
C ARG A 77 -14.50 -10.73 11.64
N GLU A 78 -13.30 -11.29 11.74
CA GLU A 78 -12.68 -11.71 12.99
C GLU A 78 -11.26 -11.10 13.10
N GLN A 79 -11.13 -9.93 13.73
CA GLN A 79 -9.96 -9.60 14.54
C GLN A 79 -10.22 -8.32 15.35
N SER A 80 -10.69 -8.55 16.57
CA SER A 80 -10.80 -7.62 17.68
C SER A 80 -9.53 -6.78 17.82
N ARG A 81 -9.67 -5.46 17.67
CA ARG A 81 -8.64 -4.47 18.03
C ARG A 81 -8.52 -4.39 19.56
N ARG A 82 -7.74 -5.29 20.14
CA ARG A 82 -7.09 -5.10 21.46
C ARG A 82 -5.98 -6.12 21.57
N SER A 83 -4.72 -5.70 21.36
CA SER A 83 -3.53 -6.34 21.93
C SER A 83 -2.27 -5.57 21.53
N SER A 84 -1.50 -5.14 22.53
CA SER A 84 -0.14 -4.59 22.41
C SER A 84 0.78 -5.49 21.59
N PRO A 85 1.75 -4.96 20.82
CA PRO A 85 2.55 -5.80 19.94
C PRO A 85 3.70 -6.46 20.71
N GLY A 86 3.43 -7.63 21.27
CA GLY A 86 4.45 -8.66 21.48
C GLY A 86 4.70 -9.39 20.17
N VAL A 87 5.70 -8.91 19.42
CA VAL A 87 6.51 -9.59 18.37
C VAL A 87 5.97 -10.86 17.68
N ARG A 88 6.11 -10.83 16.34
CA ARG A 88 5.99 -11.88 15.30
C ARG A 88 4.60 -12.12 14.74
N ARG A 89 4.46 -11.83 13.43
CA ARG A 89 4.48 -12.90 12.40
C ARG A 89 4.70 -12.34 11.00
N ARG A 90 5.75 -12.90 10.37
CA ARG A 90 5.78 -13.14 8.93
C ARG A 90 4.59 -14.03 8.59
N THR A 91 3.74 -13.63 7.66
CA THR A 91 3.27 -14.53 6.59
C THR A 91 2.90 -13.73 5.36
N CYS A 92 3.59 -14.09 4.29
CA CYS A 92 3.29 -13.74 2.93
C CYS A 92 1.93 -14.30 2.49
N ARG A 93 1.26 -13.50 1.66
CA ARG A 93 0.67 -13.88 0.37
C ARG A 93 -0.64 -14.68 0.38
N SER A 94 -1.72 -13.96 0.12
CA SER A 94 -2.84 -14.46 -0.69
C SER A 94 -3.41 -13.31 -1.54
N ARG A 95 -2.85 -13.18 -2.75
CA ARG A 95 -3.47 -12.46 -3.87
C ARG A 95 -4.71 -13.25 -4.31
N PRO A 96 -5.94 -12.72 -4.31
CA PRO A 96 -7.00 -13.34 -5.09
C PRO A 96 -6.80 -12.94 -6.56
N ARG A 97 -6.50 -13.92 -7.41
CA ARG A 97 -6.50 -13.75 -8.86
C ARG A 97 -7.92 -13.35 -9.31
N ARG A 98 -7.98 -12.23 -10.02
CA ARG A 98 -9.16 -11.73 -10.73
C ARG A 98 -9.30 -12.51 -12.04
N SER A 99 -10.38 -13.25 -12.20
CA SER A 99 -10.90 -13.72 -13.50
C SER A 99 -12.35 -14.16 -13.26
N ALA A 100 -13.34 -13.27 -13.36
CA ALA A 100 -13.94 -12.77 -14.60
C ALA A 100 -14.53 -13.89 -15.49
N ARG A 101 -15.86 -14.08 -15.33
CA ARG A 101 -16.88 -14.27 -16.39
C ARG A 101 -16.52 -15.10 -17.62
N ARG A 102 -17.22 -16.24 -17.78
CA ARG A 102 -17.87 -16.71 -19.02
C ARG A 102 -19.20 -17.38 -18.62
N ARG A 103 -20.33 -16.66 -18.72
CA ARG A 103 -21.47 -16.82 -19.66
C ARG A 103 -22.17 -18.20 -19.61
N PRO A 104 -23.52 -18.25 -19.55
CA PRO A 104 -24.31 -19.48 -19.57
C PRO A 104 -24.65 -19.92 -21.01
N ARG A 105 -24.74 -21.24 -21.24
CA ARG A 105 -25.47 -21.90 -22.33
C ARG A 105 -25.85 -23.31 -21.80
N SER A 106 -27.12 -23.60 -21.52
CA SER A 106 -28.12 -24.11 -22.48
C SER A 106 -27.69 -25.46 -23.07
N THR A 107 -28.10 -26.58 -22.45
CA THR A 107 -29.00 -27.61 -23.03
C THR A 107 -29.48 -28.49 -21.88
#